data_AF-A0A318B3T4-F1
#
_entry.id   AF-A0A318B3T4-F1
#
_cell.length_a   1.000
_cell.length_b   1.000
_cell.length_c   1.000
_cell.angle_alpha   90.00
_cell.angle_beta   90.00
_cell.angle_gamma   90.00
#
_symmetry.space_group_name_H-M   'P 1'
#
loop_
_entity.id
_entity.type
_entity.pdbx_description
1 polymer ?
#
loop_
_entity_poly.entity_id
_entity_poly.type
_entity_poly.pdbx_seq_one_letter_code
_entity_poly.pdbx_strand_id
1 'polypeptide(L)'
;PPTRTARPAVRPPDVEPLVATPADTTMMAAELGEADLAGATTVGTGSGNGSGDGASCDMVRRLQAALRRNPRVRSALASAHGEAAASGKAVLVWRGKWLQSPGQVGKGLAGVREAIIMEVGFAPAACRADLMRGLVVVSLADGPGAPRLALGDASWRWSDLLFAPGTRRPSRG
;
A
#
# COMPACT_ATOMS: atom_id res chain seq x y z
N PRO A 1 34.31 38.10 37.72
CA PRO A 1 33.45 37.28 36.83
C PRO A 1 31.96 37.64 36.98
N PRO A 2 31.28 38.14 35.92
CA PRO A 2 29.86 38.49 36.03
C PRO A 2 28.93 37.29 35.75
N THR A 3 27.97 37.09 36.66
CA THR A 3 26.96 36.03 36.65
C THR A 3 25.85 36.33 35.64
N ARG A 4 25.54 35.35 34.77
CA ARG A 4 24.53 35.46 33.72
C ARG A 4 23.13 35.24 34.30
N THR A 5 22.29 36.27 34.32
CA THR A 5 20.86 36.16 34.68
C THR A 5 20.08 35.50 33.55
N ALA A 6 19.35 34.42 33.85
CA ALA A 6 18.49 33.72 32.90
C ALA A 6 17.17 34.50 32.68
N ARG A 7 16.77 34.64 31.41
CA ARG A 7 15.51 35.30 31.02
C ARG A 7 14.33 34.32 31.24
N PRO A 8 13.19 34.73 31.83
CA PRO A 8 12.05 33.84 32.01
C PRO A 8 11.46 33.41 30.65
N ALA A 9 11.21 32.11 30.48
CA ALA A 9 10.53 31.58 29.31
C ALA A 9 9.03 31.90 29.38
N VAL A 10 8.49 32.48 28.30
CA VAL A 10 7.05 32.70 28.13
C VAL A 10 6.38 31.33 28.05
N ARG A 11 5.39 31.08 28.92
CA ARG A 11 4.59 29.86 28.91
C ARG A 11 3.78 29.84 27.60
N PRO A 12 3.85 28.78 26.76
CA PRO A 12 2.98 28.67 25.60
C PRO A 12 1.51 28.70 26.05
N PRO A 13 0.59 29.29 25.27
CA PRO A 13 -0.82 29.35 25.62
C PRO A 13 -1.40 27.94 25.74
N ASP A 14 -2.30 27.77 26.71
CA ASP A 14 -3.07 26.54 26.93
C ASP A 14 -4.05 26.39 25.77
N VAL A 15 -3.70 25.56 24.78
CA VAL A 15 -4.59 25.21 23.68
C VAL A 15 -5.35 23.96 24.11
N GLU A 16 -6.65 24.10 24.34
CA GLU A 16 -7.52 22.98 24.68
C GLU A 16 -7.40 21.91 23.59
N PRO A 17 -6.91 20.70 23.90
CA PRO A 17 -6.71 19.68 22.89
C PRO A 17 -8.05 19.28 22.31
N LEU A 18 -8.24 19.49 21.00
CA LEU A 18 -9.39 18.94 20.28
C LEU A 18 -9.39 17.42 20.48
N VAL A 19 -10.45 16.91 21.11
CA VAL A 19 -10.65 15.47 21.30
C VAL A 19 -10.74 14.83 19.93
N ALA A 20 -9.74 14.01 19.58
CA ALA A 20 -9.78 13.24 18.35
C ALA A 20 -10.95 12.25 18.46
N THR A 21 -11.91 12.34 17.54
CA THR A 21 -12.93 11.31 17.36
C THR A 21 -12.21 9.98 17.14
N PRO A 22 -12.53 8.90 17.89
CA PRO A 22 -11.89 7.61 17.67
C PRO A 22 -12.09 7.23 16.20
N ALA A 23 -10.99 6.87 15.53
CA ALA A 23 -11.03 6.45 14.14
C ALA A 23 -12.11 5.38 13.99
N ASP A 24 -13.06 5.60 13.06
CA ASP A 24 -13.95 4.59 12.51
C ASP A 24 -13.22 3.26 12.44
N THR A 25 -13.89 2.15 12.79
CA THR A 25 -13.34 0.80 12.83
C THR A 25 -12.61 0.49 11.52
N THR A 26 -11.33 0.84 11.51
CA THR A 26 -10.57 0.86 10.28
C THR A 26 -10.15 -0.57 10.04
N MET A 27 -10.33 -1.04 8.80
CA MET A 27 -9.88 -2.38 8.48
C MET A 27 -8.35 -2.41 8.59
N MET A 28 -7.88 -3.29 9.45
CA MET A 28 -6.47 -3.47 9.73
C MET A 28 -5.80 -4.25 8.60
N ALA A 29 -4.54 -3.93 8.31
CA ALA A 29 -3.70 -4.72 7.43
C ALA A 29 -3.56 -6.13 8.01
N ALA A 30 -3.89 -7.13 7.21
CA ALA A 30 -3.81 -8.54 7.59
C ALA A 30 -2.54 -9.17 7.02
N GLU A 31 -1.93 -10.08 7.77
CA GLU A 31 -0.90 -10.97 7.24
C GLU A 31 -1.58 -12.17 6.57
N LEU A 32 -1.16 -12.51 5.36
CA LEU A 32 -1.68 -13.61 4.57
C LEU A 32 -0.62 -14.72 4.46
N GLY A 33 -1.02 -15.94 4.81
CA GLY A 33 -0.20 -17.14 4.65
C GLY A 33 -0.29 -17.71 3.23
N GLU A 34 0.51 -18.74 2.95
CA GLU A 34 0.55 -19.38 1.62
C GLU A 34 -0.83 -19.90 1.15
N ALA A 35 -1.66 -20.40 2.07
CA ALA A 35 -3.00 -20.88 1.76
C ALA A 35 -3.94 -19.75 1.29
N ASP A 36 -3.85 -18.56 1.89
CA ASP A 36 -4.64 -17.39 1.50
C ASP A 36 -4.22 -16.82 0.14
N LEU A 37 -2.97 -17.09 -0.26
CA LEU A 37 -2.39 -16.63 -1.52
C LEU A 37 -2.53 -17.67 -2.64
N ALA A 38 -3.13 -18.83 -2.38
CA ALA A 38 -3.37 -19.83 -3.40
C ALA A 38 -4.24 -19.24 -4.52
N GLY A 39 -3.72 -19.25 -5.75
CA GLY A 39 -4.38 -18.64 -6.91
C GLY A 39 -4.20 -17.12 -7.05
N ALA A 40 -3.36 -16.50 -6.21
CA ALA A 40 -3.02 -15.08 -6.38
C ALA A 40 -2.20 -14.86 -7.65
N THR A 41 -2.49 -13.75 -8.34
CA THR A 41 -1.72 -13.32 -9.50
C THR A 41 -0.36 -12.77 -9.04
N THR A 42 0.71 -13.28 -9.63
CA THR A 42 2.08 -12.80 -9.42
C THR A 42 2.73 -12.47 -10.77
N VAL A 43 3.91 -11.84 -10.75
CA VAL A 43 4.67 -11.54 -11.97
C VAL A 43 4.89 -12.83 -12.78
N GLY A 44 4.49 -12.83 -14.05
CA GLY A 44 4.65 -13.98 -14.96
C GLY A 44 3.46 -14.95 -15.02
N THR A 45 2.39 -14.74 -14.25
CA THR A 45 1.15 -15.57 -14.31
C THR A 45 0.02 -14.95 -15.13
N GLY A 46 0.25 -13.79 -15.76
CA GLY A 46 -0.70 -13.16 -16.67
C GLY A 46 -0.79 -13.91 -18.00
N SER A 47 -1.82 -14.72 -18.17
CA SER A 47 -2.17 -15.34 -19.45
C SER A 47 -2.63 -14.25 -20.43
N GLY A 48 -1.79 -13.93 -21.40
CA GLY A 48 -2.08 -13.01 -22.50
C GLY A 48 -1.25 -13.36 -23.73
N ASN A 49 -1.75 -14.30 -24.54
CA ASN A 49 -1.26 -14.55 -25.89
C ASN A 49 -1.54 -13.33 -26.78
N GLY A 50 -0.48 -12.67 -27.26
CA GLY A 50 -0.59 -11.60 -28.24
C GLY A 50 0.79 -11.10 -28.65
N SER A 51 1.35 -11.69 -29.70
CA SER A 51 2.50 -11.12 -30.42
C SER A 51 2.02 -9.88 -31.18
N GLY A 52 2.46 -8.70 -30.74
CA GLY A 52 2.25 -7.43 -31.41
C GLY A 52 3.00 -6.35 -30.65
N ASP A 53 3.78 -5.54 -31.36
CA ASP A 53 4.61 -4.47 -30.82
C ASP A 53 3.78 -3.42 -30.05
N GLY A 54 3.65 -3.65 -28.75
CA GLY A 54 2.89 -2.85 -27.80
C GLY A 54 2.75 -3.63 -26.51
N ALA A 55 3.72 -3.51 -25.61
CA ALA A 55 3.80 -4.25 -24.35
C ALA A 55 2.41 -4.37 -23.70
N SER A 56 1.95 -5.60 -23.49
CA SER A 56 0.79 -5.87 -22.64
C SER A 56 0.96 -5.12 -21.32
N CYS A 57 -0.15 -4.61 -20.78
CA CYS A 57 -0.17 -3.86 -19.53
C CYS A 57 0.15 -4.78 -18.34
N ASP A 58 1.39 -5.26 -18.23
CA ASP A 58 1.89 -6.03 -17.09
C ASP A 58 2.13 -5.09 -15.89
N MET A 59 1.01 -4.59 -15.36
CA MET A 59 0.98 -3.69 -14.22
C MET A 59 1.54 -4.34 -12.96
N VAL A 60 1.46 -5.67 -12.84
CA VAL A 60 2.05 -6.41 -11.71
C VAL A 60 3.57 -6.29 -11.77
N ARG A 61 4.18 -6.54 -12.93
CA ARG A 61 5.63 -6.38 -13.13
C ARG A 61 6.07 -4.94 -12.97
N ARG A 62 5.31 -3.98 -13.52
CA ARG A 62 5.58 -2.55 -13.39
C ARG A 62 5.59 -2.13 -11.92
N LEU A 63 4.55 -2.49 -11.18
CA LEU A 63 4.43 -2.17 -9.76
C LEU A 63 5.53 -2.84 -8.94
N GLN A 64 5.79 -4.13 -9.19
CA GLN A 64 6.89 -4.85 -8.54
C GLN A 64 8.23 -4.15 -8.74
N ALA A 65 8.55 -3.78 -9.98
CA ALA A 65 9.80 -3.12 -10.30
C ALA A 65 9.92 -1.75 -9.61
N ALA A 66 8.83 -0.97 -9.56
CA ALA A 66 8.80 0.32 -8.89
C ALA A 66 8.99 0.20 -7.36
N LEU A 67 8.27 -0.72 -6.72
CA LEU A 67 8.35 -0.90 -5.27
C LEU A 67 9.69 -1.48 -4.82
N ARG A 68 10.30 -2.39 -5.61
CA ARG A 68 11.66 -2.91 -5.36
C ARG A 68 12.72 -1.81 -5.37
N ARG A 69 12.59 -0.85 -6.29
CA ARG A 69 13.52 0.30 -6.39
C ARG A 69 13.34 1.33 -5.27
N ASN A 70 12.23 1.28 -4.52
CA ASN A 70 11.95 2.26 -3.48
C ASN A 70 12.43 1.78 -2.09
N PRO A 71 13.55 2.30 -1.54
CA PRO A 71 14.03 1.89 -0.23
C PRO A 71 13.07 2.29 0.90
N ARG A 72 12.30 3.37 0.76
CA ARG A 72 11.32 3.80 1.77
C ARG A 72 10.15 2.83 1.89
N VAL A 73 9.72 2.24 0.78
CA VAL A 73 8.69 1.19 0.77
C VAL A 73 9.18 -0.05 1.50
N ARG A 74 10.41 -0.49 1.19
CA ARG A 74 11.02 -1.67 1.84
C ARG A 74 11.20 -1.46 3.34
N SER A 75 11.71 -0.30 3.76
CA SER A 75 11.84 0.02 5.19
C SER A 75 10.48 0.12 5.88
N ALA A 76 9.48 0.75 5.25
CA ALA A 76 8.14 0.87 5.82
C ALA A 76 7.50 -0.49 6.04
N LEU A 77 7.67 -1.44 5.11
CA LEU A 77 7.15 -2.80 5.26
C LEU A 77 7.87 -3.55 6.39
N ALA A 78 9.20 -3.49 6.42
CA ALA A 78 10.00 -4.13 7.48
C ALA A 78 9.66 -3.56 8.88
N SER A 79 9.43 -2.25 9.00
CA SER A 79 9.05 -1.62 10.26
C SER A 79 7.60 -1.90 10.67
N ALA A 80 6.67 -1.98 9.72
CA ALA A 80 5.25 -2.19 10.01
C ALA A 80 4.88 -3.66 10.24
N HIS A 81 5.61 -4.58 9.59
CA HIS A 81 5.27 -6.01 9.51
C HIS A 81 6.55 -6.86 9.47
N GLY A 82 7.50 -6.58 10.38
CA GLY A 82 8.79 -7.27 10.43
C GLY A 82 8.68 -8.78 10.63
N GLU A 83 7.76 -9.22 11.49
CA GLU A 83 7.45 -10.65 11.72
C GLU A 83 6.84 -11.30 10.47
N ALA A 84 5.87 -10.65 9.82
CA ALA A 84 5.31 -11.10 8.56
C ALA A 84 6.40 -11.23 7.49
N ALA A 85 7.25 -10.22 7.36
CA ALA A 85 8.35 -10.19 6.41
C ALA A 85 9.38 -11.29 6.69
N ALA A 86 9.75 -11.51 7.96
CA ALA A 86 10.68 -12.57 8.37
C ALA A 86 10.11 -13.98 8.14
N SER A 87 8.80 -14.14 8.33
CA SER A 87 8.08 -15.39 8.02
C SER A 87 7.67 -15.51 6.54
N GLY A 88 8.05 -14.54 5.70
CA GLY A 88 7.71 -14.48 4.29
C GLY A 88 6.24 -14.24 3.97
N LYS A 89 5.37 -14.02 4.96
CA LYS A 89 3.94 -13.75 4.73
C LYS A 89 3.73 -12.48 3.91
N ALA A 90 2.62 -12.44 3.17
CA ALA A 90 2.25 -11.23 2.44
C ALA A 90 1.42 -10.31 3.33
N VAL A 91 1.71 -9.01 3.28
CA VAL A 91 0.92 -8.00 3.97
C VAL A 91 -0.17 -7.49 3.04
N LEU A 92 -1.43 -7.72 3.39
CA LEU A 92 -2.56 -7.16 2.66
C LEU A 92 -2.67 -5.66 2.97
N VAL A 93 -2.55 -4.82 1.94
CA VAL A 93 -2.56 -3.35 2.09
C VAL A 93 -3.78 -2.69 1.44
N TRP A 94 -4.50 -3.42 0.59
CA TRP A 94 -5.75 -2.96 -0.03
C TRP A 94 -6.69 -4.14 -0.31
N ARG A 95 -7.95 -4.02 0.13
CA ARG A 95 -9.07 -4.92 -0.21
C ARG A 95 -10.33 -4.09 -0.40
N GLY A 96 -10.54 -3.60 -1.63
CA GLY A 96 -11.61 -2.65 -1.97
C GLY A 96 -11.48 -1.26 -1.33
N LYS A 97 -10.67 -1.16 -0.27
CA LYS A 97 -10.26 0.04 0.45
C LYS A 97 -8.85 -0.17 1.01
N TRP A 98 -8.14 0.93 1.19
CA TRP A 98 -6.81 0.94 1.79
C TRP A 98 -6.88 0.52 3.25
N LEU A 99 -6.03 -0.42 3.63
CA LEU A 99 -5.92 -0.94 5.00
C LEU A 99 -4.88 -0.14 5.77
N GLN A 100 -5.12 0.04 7.07
CA GLN A 100 -4.15 0.69 7.97
C GLN A 100 -3.45 -0.35 8.85
N SER A 101 -2.22 -0.09 9.27
CA SER A 101 -1.56 -0.92 10.29
C SER A 101 -1.96 -0.47 11.70
N PRO A 102 -2.22 -1.39 12.64
CA PRO A 102 -2.44 -1.04 14.04
C PRO A 102 -1.17 -0.40 14.64
N GLY A 103 -1.34 0.58 15.53
CA GLY A 103 -0.26 1.17 16.32
C GLY A 103 0.70 2.13 15.59
N GLN A 104 0.50 2.43 14.31
CA GLN A 104 1.38 3.29 13.52
C GLN A 104 0.64 4.49 12.95
N VAL A 105 0.22 5.38 13.86
CA VAL A 105 -0.30 6.71 13.52
C VAL A 105 0.86 7.55 12.97
N GLY A 106 1.03 7.54 11.64
CA GLY A 106 1.66 8.67 10.95
C GLY A 106 2.77 8.38 9.93
N LYS A 107 3.41 7.20 9.86
CA LYS A 107 4.54 6.99 8.91
C LYS A 107 4.68 5.62 8.23
N GLY A 108 3.96 4.58 8.64
CA GLY A 108 4.13 3.20 8.13
C GLY A 108 3.70 2.99 6.66
N LEU A 109 2.72 2.11 6.43
CA LEU A 109 2.19 1.79 5.10
C LEU A 109 1.65 3.00 4.30
N ALA A 110 1.55 4.19 4.89
CA ALA A 110 1.22 5.42 4.17
C ALA A 110 2.18 5.70 2.98
N GLY A 111 3.50 5.52 3.17
CA GLY A 111 4.47 5.67 2.08
C GLY A 111 4.37 4.56 1.04
N VAL A 112 3.94 3.36 1.45
CA VAL A 112 3.67 2.23 0.53
C VAL A 112 2.44 2.55 -0.33
N ARG A 113 1.36 3.02 0.29
CA ARG A 113 0.15 3.46 -0.40
C ARG A 113 0.45 4.59 -1.39
N GLU A 114 1.18 5.61 -0.97
CA GLU A 114 1.55 6.73 -1.84
C GLU A 114 2.35 6.26 -3.06
N ALA A 115 3.36 5.40 -2.85
CA ALA A 115 4.15 4.84 -3.95
C ALA A 115 3.29 4.03 -4.93
N ILE A 116 2.34 3.23 -4.45
CA ILE A 116 1.42 2.47 -5.30
C ILE A 116 0.49 3.41 -6.07
N ILE A 117 -0.11 4.39 -5.40
CA ILE A 117 -1.00 5.38 -6.04
C ILE A 117 -0.28 6.12 -7.15
N MET A 118 0.96 6.55 -6.91
CA MET A 118 1.76 7.26 -7.90
C MET A 118 2.10 6.36 -9.09
N GLU A 119 2.61 5.15 -8.85
CA GLU A 119 2.97 4.22 -9.93
C GLU A 119 1.77 3.87 -10.82
N VAL A 120 0.62 3.62 -10.19
CA VAL A 120 -0.63 3.35 -10.91
C VAL A 120 -1.13 4.60 -11.62
N GLY A 121 -1.07 5.77 -10.99
CA GLY A 121 -1.54 7.04 -11.54
C GLY A 121 -0.81 7.45 -12.81
N PHE A 122 0.49 7.15 -12.90
CA PHE A 122 1.31 7.36 -14.10
C PHE A 122 1.19 6.26 -15.17
N ALA A 123 0.33 5.27 -14.98
CA ALA A 123 0.08 4.26 -16.00
C ALA A 123 -0.90 4.75 -17.09
N PRO A 124 -0.73 4.30 -18.35
CA PRO A 124 -1.68 4.57 -19.42
C PRO A 124 -3.11 4.24 -19.00
N ALA A 125 -4.09 5.02 -19.49
CA ALA A 125 -5.50 4.84 -19.10
C ALA A 125 -6.01 3.42 -19.38
N ALA A 126 -5.58 2.80 -20.49
CA ALA A 126 -5.89 1.42 -20.82
C ALA A 126 -5.40 0.45 -19.72
N CYS A 127 -4.14 0.56 -19.31
CA CYS A 127 -3.58 -0.28 -18.24
C CYS A 127 -4.27 -0.08 -16.89
N ARG A 128 -4.66 1.17 -16.58
CA ARG A 128 -5.41 1.45 -15.35
C ARG A 128 -6.80 0.82 -15.37
N ALA A 129 -7.38 0.65 -16.56
CA ALA A 129 -8.69 0.06 -16.73
C ALA A 129 -8.66 -1.47 -16.73
N ASP A 130 -7.49 -2.14 -16.77
CA ASP A 130 -7.45 -3.61 -16.79
C ASP A 130 -8.15 -4.22 -15.58
N LEU A 131 -9.01 -5.21 -15.85
CA LEU A 131 -9.80 -5.89 -14.84
C LEU A 131 -8.98 -7.03 -14.23
N MET A 132 -8.84 -6.98 -12.92
CA MET A 132 -8.22 -8.01 -12.09
C MET A 132 -9.28 -8.77 -11.30
N ARG A 133 -8.94 -10.01 -10.95
CA ARG A 133 -9.76 -10.87 -10.09
C ARG A 133 -8.88 -11.44 -8.98
N GLY A 134 -9.43 -11.46 -7.77
CA GLY A 134 -8.72 -11.97 -6.60
C GLY A 134 -7.51 -11.12 -6.22
N LEU A 135 -6.57 -11.76 -5.52
CA LEU A 135 -5.36 -11.12 -5.01
C LEU A 135 -4.27 -11.05 -6.07
N VAL A 136 -3.58 -9.92 -6.09
CA VAL A 136 -2.27 -9.72 -6.70
C VAL A 136 -1.24 -9.66 -5.58
N VAL A 137 -0.17 -10.46 -5.71
CA VAL A 137 0.95 -10.48 -4.78
C VAL A 137 2.18 -9.91 -5.47
N VAL A 138 2.82 -8.96 -4.80
CA VAL A 138 4.04 -8.27 -5.26
C VAL A 138 5.18 -8.59 -4.31
N SER A 139 6.26 -9.18 -4.85
CA SER A 139 7.46 -9.48 -4.07
C SER A 139 8.47 -8.34 -4.11
N LEU A 140 8.94 -7.87 -2.97
CA LEU A 140 9.90 -6.75 -2.86
C LEU A 140 11.36 -7.18 -2.89
N ALA A 141 11.63 -8.47 -2.90
CA ALA A 141 12.96 -9.05 -3.11
C ALA A 141 12.82 -10.39 -3.83
N ASP A 142 13.97 -10.96 -4.22
CA ASP A 142 14.04 -12.32 -4.75
C ASP A 142 14.46 -13.28 -3.63
N GLY A 143 14.05 -14.54 -3.75
CA GLY A 143 14.37 -15.60 -2.80
C GLY A 143 13.25 -15.93 -1.80
N PRO A 144 13.36 -17.09 -1.13
CA PRO A 144 12.40 -17.53 -0.12
C PRO A 144 12.37 -16.56 1.06
N GLY A 145 11.16 -16.27 1.57
CA GLY A 145 10.98 -15.31 2.66
C GLY A 145 11.08 -13.84 2.25
N ALA A 146 11.16 -13.54 0.95
CA ALA A 146 11.13 -12.15 0.49
C ALA A 146 9.87 -11.42 1.01
N PRO A 147 9.98 -10.15 1.44
CA PRO A 147 8.82 -9.39 1.87
C PRO A 147 7.80 -9.24 0.73
N ARG A 148 6.54 -9.55 1.01
CA ARG A 148 5.46 -9.53 0.01
C ARG A 148 4.35 -8.58 0.41
N LEU A 149 3.75 -7.94 -0.59
CA LEU A 149 2.54 -7.13 -0.47
C LEU A 149 1.41 -7.80 -1.23
N ALA A 150 0.19 -7.72 -0.71
CA ALA A 150 -1.01 -8.20 -1.36
C ALA A 150 -2.02 -7.06 -1.58
N LEU A 151 -2.64 -7.07 -2.75
CA LEU A 151 -3.69 -6.15 -3.19
C LEU A 151 -4.81 -6.96 -3.82
N GLY A 152 -6.06 -6.70 -3.48
CA GLY A 152 -7.15 -7.17 -4.33
C GLY A 152 -8.47 -7.41 -3.61
N ASP A 153 -9.47 -7.66 -4.43
CA ASP A 153 -10.83 -8.03 -4.05
C ASP A 153 -11.38 -9.02 -5.10
N ALA A 154 -12.63 -9.45 -4.99
CA ALA A 154 -13.24 -10.41 -5.92
C ALA A 154 -13.10 -9.98 -7.40
N SER A 155 -13.38 -8.71 -7.71
CA SER A 155 -13.12 -8.10 -9.01
C SER A 155 -12.84 -6.60 -8.84
N TRP A 156 -11.79 -6.12 -9.49
CA TRP A 156 -11.31 -4.74 -9.33
C TRP A 156 -10.50 -4.29 -10.54
N ARG A 157 -10.24 -3.00 -10.68
CA ARG A 157 -9.33 -2.42 -11.69
C ARG A 157 -8.16 -1.73 -11.01
N TRP A 158 -7.04 -1.58 -11.70
CA TRP A 158 -5.91 -0.82 -11.17
C TRP A 158 -6.31 0.61 -10.78
N SER A 159 -7.21 1.25 -11.53
CA SER A 159 -7.76 2.57 -11.21
C SER A 159 -8.42 2.64 -9.84
N ASP A 160 -8.93 1.53 -9.29
CA ASP A 160 -9.61 1.51 -8.00
C ASP A 160 -8.65 1.84 -6.83
N LEU A 161 -7.35 1.59 -7.02
CA LEU A 161 -6.30 1.95 -6.05
C LEU A 161 -6.15 3.48 -5.90
N LEU A 162 -6.53 4.25 -6.93
CA LEU A 162 -6.38 5.70 -6.95
C LEU A 162 -7.43 6.43 -6.10
N PHE A 163 -8.49 5.73 -5.71
CA PHE A 163 -9.61 6.32 -5.01
C PHE A 163 -9.56 6.01 -3.50
N ALA A 164 -9.84 7.02 -2.70
CA ALA A 164 -10.23 6.82 -1.30
C ALA A 164 -11.68 6.31 -1.23
N PRO A 165 -12.08 5.58 -0.18
CA PRO A 165 -13.47 5.17 0.00
C PRO A 165 -14.42 6.38 -0.11
N GLY A 166 -15.50 6.24 -0.89
CA GLY A 166 -16.57 7.24 -1.03
C GLY A 166 -16.63 8.01 -2.36
N THR A 167 -15.64 7.89 -3.27
CA THR A 167 -15.66 8.61 -4.56
C THR A 167 -16.19 7.81 -5.75
N ARG A 168 -16.67 6.57 -5.54
CA ARG A 168 -17.52 5.92 -6.54
C ARG A 168 -18.83 6.70 -6.58
N ARG A 169 -18.96 7.60 -7.57
CA ARG A 169 -20.24 8.19 -7.94
C ARG A 169 -21.19 7.00 -8.19
N PRO A 170 -22.32 6.88 -7.47
CA PRO A 170 -23.29 5.85 -7.79
C PRO A 170 -23.71 6.08 -9.24
N SER A 171 -23.58 5.03 -10.06
CA SER A 171 -24.20 4.99 -11.37
C SER A 171 -25.69 5.20 -11.14
N ARG A 172 -26.21 6.39 -11.48
CA ARG A 172 -27.64 6.63 -11.56
C ARG A 172 -28.19 5.64 -12.59
N GLY A 173 -29.05 4.74 -12.11
CA GLY A 173 -30.02 4.07 -12.97
C GLY A 173 -31.08 5.04 -13.45
#